data_AF-A0A957WWK1-F1
#
_entry.id   AF-A0A957WWK1-F1
#
_cell.length_a   1.000
_cell.length_b   1.000
_cell.length_c   1.000
_cell.angle_alpha   90.00
_cell.angle_beta   90.00
_cell.angle_gamma   90.00
#
_symmetry.space_group_name_H-M   'P 1'
#
loop_
_entity.id
_entity.type
_entity.pdbx_description
1 polymer ?
#
loop_
_entity_poly.entity_id
_entity_poly.type
_entity_poly.pdbx_seq_one_letter_code
_entity_poly.pdbx_strand_id
1 'polypeptide(L)'
;MTDRLVKENNKETDTNAQKVAGGLEAQRAKVAEVRRRQGTANGNGTTKEQINNRPINVELSTDIQNNLGTRRIPPLRPSQFPDAGASVQTLTSSTRPVGTVDVLLVNPPTPDGGIWIRSQHRVGRRSRENMIWPQVSLAQLAAILQPEYSVEVIDANALRMGWKEFEQLLEEKRPKFYLTQVTAPTLKNDMYGVFLAKALGAKTIAFGTHVTPMTLETMRPFPALDFVLRGEPEMTIRELIDRVEGKTPSNPKIVKMLRETSQPQVRRVGMDHVTDEFPVQSNASPYASILGLAWRNPAGEVIINPDRPFIPDLNDLPMPLHELLPLHKQHMPMMKGPFTFIVTSRGCPAGCKYCIKHVSYQNSVRVRSAENMCDELAYLAKLGVHNIHMYADLFTVNRDHVIAFCEEILRRDIKIKWTCNSRVDYVDEEMLTLMGKAGCWFISWGIESANEMVLKRARKGYKKEQAFKALKWSKAAGINNWGYFIIGLPGETEESIQETIAYSKELPLDIALF
;
A
#
# COMPACT_ATOMS: atom_id res chain seq x y z
N MET A 1 -60.47 -5.07 19.71
CA MET A 1 -59.48 -6.12 19.42
C MET A 1 -58.03 -5.59 19.41
N THR A 2 -57.84 -4.28 19.44
CA THR A 2 -56.53 -3.59 19.44
C THR A 2 -55.91 -3.39 20.83
N ASP A 3 -56.69 -3.34 21.92
CA ASP A 3 -56.14 -3.15 23.28
C ASP A 3 -55.60 -4.42 23.96
N ARG A 4 -55.92 -5.62 23.44
CA ARG A 4 -55.38 -6.88 23.96
C ARG A 4 -53.97 -7.17 23.42
N LEU A 5 -53.73 -6.86 22.15
CA LEU A 5 -52.43 -7.05 21.47
C LEU A 5 -51.34 -6.10 21.98
N VAL A 6 -51.70 -4.87 22.40
CA VAL A 6 -50.73 -3.93 22.99
C VAL A 6 -50.32 -4.34 24.41
N LYS A 7 -51.21 -4.98 25.17
CA LYS A 7 -50.90 -5.48 26.52
C LYS A 7 -50.08 -6.77 26.52
N GLU A 8 -50.21 -7.61 25.50
CA GLU A 8 -49.38 -8.81 25.34
C GLU A 8 -47.97 -8.47 24.86
N ASN A 9 -47.82 -7.56 23.87
CA ASN A 9 -46.49 -7.10 23.42
C ASN A 9 -45.69 -6.37 24.51
N ASN A 10 -46.35 -5.55 25.35
CA ASN A 10 -45.64 -4.86 26.44
C ASN A 10 -45.19 -5.82 27.55
N LYS A 11 -45.93 -6.90 27.82
CA LYS A 11 -45.51 -7.94 28.78
C LYS A 11 -44.31 -8.74 28.28
N GLU A 12 -44.21 -8.98 26.98
CA GLU A 12 -43.12 -9.75 26.36
C GLU A 12 -41.83 -8.92 26.22
N THR A 13 -41.95 -7.61 26.01
CA THR A 13 -40.80 -6.68 26.04
C THR A 13 -40.28 -6.45 27.46
N ASP A 14 -41.15 -6.37 28.48
CA ASP A 14 -40.72 -6.21 29.87
C ASP A 14 -40.05 -7.47 30.43
N THR A 15 -40.52 -8.66 30.05
CA THR A 15 -39.88 -9.92 30.47
C THR A 15 -38.52 -10.15 29.79
N ASN A 16 -38.34 -9.69 28.55
CA ASN A 16 -37.03 -9.72 27.89
C ASN A 16 -36.07 -8.65 28.43
N ALA A 17 -36.56 -7.45 28.76
CA ALA A 17 -35.75 -6.41 29.39
C ALA A 17 -35.28 -6.82 30.80
N GLN A 18 -36.14 -7.47 31.60
CA GLN A 18 -35.77 -8.01 32.92
C GLN A 18 -34.78 -9.18 32.84
N LYS A 19 -34.88 -10.05 31.83
CA LYS A 19 -33.89 -11.13 31.59
C LYS A 19 -32.52 -10.59 31.15
N VAL A 20 -32.49 -9.54 30.33
CA VAL A 20 -31.24 -8.89 29.90
C VAL A 20 -30.61 -8.09 31.04
N ALA A 21 -31.41 -7.40 31.86
CA ALA A 21 -30.94 -6.70 33.05
C ALA A 21 -30.37 -7.66 34.12
N GLY A 22 -31.06 -8.78 34.39
CA GLY A 22 -30.57 -9.82 35.30
C GLY A 22 -29.30 -10.52 34.81
N GLY A 23 -29.14 -10.70 33.49
CA GLY A 23 -27.91 -11.19 32.87
C GLY A 23 -26.73 -10.22 33.02
N LEU A 24 -26.98 -8.92 32.84
CA LEU A 24 -25.96 -7.87 33.02
C LEU A 24 -25.55 -7.65 34.48
N GLU A 25 -26.48 -7.81 35.44
CA GLU A 25 -26.15 -7.77 36.87
C GLU A 25 -25.36 -9.00 37.33
N ALA A 26 -25.71 -10.19 36.86
CA ALA A 26 -24.93 -11.41 37.13
C ALA A 26 -23.50 -11.33 36.52
N GLN A 27 -23.36 -10.67 35.37
CA GLN A 27 -22.08 -10.47 34.71
C GLN A 27 -21.25 -9.35 35.38
N ARG A 28 -21.90 -8.29 35.90
CA ARG A 28 -21.26 -7.26 36.73
C ARG A 28 -20.82 -7.79 38.09
N ALA A 29 -21.61 -8.68 38.72
CA ALA A 29 -21.25 -9.34 39.97
C ALA A 29 -20.03 -10.27 39.80
N LYS A 30 -19.97 -11.05 38.71
CA LYS A 30 -18.79 -11.86 38.37
C LYS A 30 -17.55 -11.02 38.08
N VAL A 31 -17.68 -9.87 37.43
CA VAL A 31 -16.55 -8.95 37.17
C VAL A 31 -16.09 -8.24 38.46
N ALA A 32 -17.02 -7.94 39.39
CA ALA A 32 -16.69 -7.35 40.69
C ALA A 32 -16.00 -8.35 41.64
N GLU A 33 -16.35 -9.63 41.58
CA GLU A 33 -15.71 -10.70 42.35
C GLU A 33 -14.29 -11.02 41.83
N VAL A 34 -14.09 -10.96 40.51
CA VAL A 34 -12.75 -11.04 39.88
C VAL A 34 -11.89 -9.82 40.24
N ARG A 35 -12.48 -8.61 40.31
CA ARG A 35 -11.77 -7.39 40.75
C ARG A 35 -11.41 -7.40 42.24
N ARG A 36 -12.22 -8.02 43.11
CA ARG A 36 -11.87 -8.18 44.54
C ARG A 36 -10.75 -9.19 44.79
N ARG A 37 -10.59 -10.21 43.94
CA ARG A 37 -9.46 -11.16 44.04
C ARG A 37 -8.14 -10.63 43.50
N GLN A 38 -8.16 -9.54 42.72
CA GLN A 38 -6.96 -8.91 42.14
C GLN A 38 -6.48 -7.66 42.90
N GLY A 39 -7.14 -7.30 44.00
CA GLY A 39 -6.92 -6.05 44.75
C GLY A 39 -6.20 -6.22 46.08
N THR A 40 -5.28 -7.16 46.24
CA THR A 40 -4.35 -7.21 47.39
C THR A 40 -3.00 -7.79 46.97
N ALA A 41 -2.18 -6.99 46.30
CA ALA A 41 -0.72 -7.15 46.27
C ALA A 41 -0.06 -5.88 45.70
N ASN A 42 -0.10 -4.79 46.47
CA ASN A 42 0.89 -3.71 46.32
C ASN A 42 1.99 -3.96 47.34
N GLY A 43 3.22 -4.17 46.87
CA GLY A 43 4.40 -4.35 47.71
C GLY A 43 5.64 -4.74 46.91
N ASN A 44 6.21 -3.75 46.20
CA ASN A 44 7.60 -3.62 45.73
C ASN A 44 8.41 -4.87 45.29
N GLY A 45 8.85 -4.85 44.03
CA GLY A 45 10.15 -5.44 43.66
C GLY A 45 10.22 -6.12 42.30
N THR A 46 10.74 -5.39 41.31
CA THR A 46 11.57 -5.87 40.18
C THR A 46 11.13 -7.03 39.25
N THR A 47 11.35 -6.77 37.96
CA THR A 47 11.72 -7.66 36.82
C THR A 47 10.66 -8.44 36.03
N LYS A 48 10.68 -8.15 34.70
CA LYS A 48 10.37 -8.96 33.50
C LYS A 48 9.67 -10.31 33.67
N GLU A 49 8.55 -10.52 32.96
CA GLU A 49 8.12 -11.85 32.51
C GLU A 49 7.59 -11.85 31.07
N GLN A 50 8.18 -12.74 30.26
CA GLN A 50 7.79 -13.15 28.91
C GLN A 50 6.70 -14.24 29.01
N ILE A 51 5.80 -14.28 28.02
CA ILE A 51 4.80 -15.33 27.88
C ILE A 51 5.40 -16.56 27.16
N ASN A 52 5.10 -17.73 27.74
CA ASN A 52 5.58 -19.08 27.41
C ASN A 52 5.14 -19.63 26.04
N ASN A 53 6.12 -20.17 25.30
CA ASN A 53 5.96 -21.35 24.44
C ASN A 53 5.67 -22.57 25.32
N ARG A 54 4.64 -23.38 25.02
CA ARG A 54 4.45 -24.69 25.68
C ARG A 54 5.35 -25.74 25.01
N PRO A 55 6.26 -26.40 25.75
CA PRO A 55 7.05 -27.51 25.22
C PRO A 55 6.32 -28.85 25.37
N ILE A 56 6.63 -29.75 24.45
CA ILE A 56 6.30 -31.18 24.51
C ILE A 56 7.12 -31.79 25.66
N ASN A 57 6.46 -32.26 26.72
CA ASN A 57 7.13 -32.93 27.83
C ASN A 57 7.42 -34.39 27.47
N VAL A 58 8.70 -34.71 27.26
CA VAL A 58 9.23 -36.07 27.37
C VAL A 58 9.82 -36.18 28.79
N GLU A 59 9.29 -37.07 29.62
CA GLU A 59 9.86 -37.32 30.96
C GLU A 59 11.20 -38.04 30.82
N LEU A 60 12.28 -37.32 31.15
CA LEU A 60 13.63 -37.86 31.22
C LEU A 60 13.83 -38.63 32.53
N SER A 61 14.56 -39.75 32.49
CA SER A 61 14.87 -40.57 33.65
C SER A 61 15.69 -39.82 34.71
N THR A 62 15.57 -40.25 35.95
CA THR A 62 16.18 -39.63 37.14
C THR A 62 17.71 -39.53 37.06
N ASP A 63 18.37 -40.45 36.34
CA ASP A 63 19.81 -40.43 36.13
C ASP A 63 20.27 -39.33 35.16
N ILE A 64 19.43 -38.99 34.17
CA ILE A 64 19.69 -37.89 33.22
C ILE A 64 19.42 -36.54 33.89
N GLN A 65 18.40 -36.45 34.75
CA GLN A 65 18.13 -35.23 35.54
C GLN A 65 19.26 -34.90 36.53
N ASN A 66 19.94 -35.92 37.05
CA ASN A 66 21.03 -35.77 38.02
C ASN A 66 22.42 -35.63 37.40
N ASN A 67 22.57 -35.63 36.07
CA ASN A 67 23.86 -35.32 35.45
C ASN A 67 24.08 -33.81 35.39
N LEU A 68 24.28 -33.21 36.57
CA LEU A 68 24.87 -31.90 36.72
C LEU A 68 26.35 -32.04 36.39
N GLY A 69 26.69 -31.94 35.11
CA GLY A 69 28.07 -31.74 34.68
C GLY A 69 28.74 -30.75 35.62
N THR A 70 29.95 -31.07 36.09
CA THR A 70 30.58 -30.49 37.29
C THR A 70 30.93 -29.00 37.21
N ARG A 71 30.43 -28.26 36.21
CA ARG A 71 30.56 -26.81 36.10
C ARG A 71 29.30 -26.19 35.50
N ARG A 72 28.74 -25.19 36.18
CA ARG A 72 27.92 -24.16 35.53
C ARG A 72 28.75 -23.58 34.37
N ILE A 73 28.30 -23.77 33.14
CA ILE A 73 28.84 -23.01 32.01
C ILE A 73 28.42 -21.55 32.25
N PRO A 74 29.35 -20.61 32.42
CA PRO A 74 29.00 -19.20 32.53
C PRO A 74 28.17 -18.80 31.30
N PRO A 75 27.15 -17.94 31.43
CA PRO A 75 26.47 -17.40 30.26
C PRO A 75 27.55 -16.85 29.31
N LEU A 76 27.55 -17.35 28.07
CA LEU A 76 28.46 -16.87 27.04
C LEU A 76 28.31 -15.36 27.00
N ARG A 77 29.42 -14.63 27.25
CA ARG A 77 29.43 -13.20 27.01
C ARG A 77 29.00 -13.01 25.55
N PRO A 78 28.08 -12.08 25.25
CA PRO A 78 27.79 -11.74 23.87
C PRO A 78 29.12 -11.50 23.19
N SER A 79 29.37 -12.21 22.10
CA SER A 79 30.63 -12.06 21.37
C SER A 79 30.72 -10.61 20.90
N GLN A 80 31.63 -9.85 21.49
CA GLN A 80 32.05 -8.55 20.98
C GLN A 80 32.96 -8.81 19.79
N PHE A 81 32.38 -9.35 18.71
CA PHE A 81 33.05 -9.24 17.43
C PHE A 81 33.06 -7.75 17.07
N PRO A 82 34.21 -7.19 16.64
CA PRO A 82 34.17 -5.89 15.98
C PRO A 82 33.17 -5.99 14.84
N ASP A 83 32.36 -4.94 14.66
CA ASP A 83 31.42 -4.89 13.55
C ASP A 83 32.21 -5.05 12.24
N ALA A 84 32.15 -6.25 11.67
CA ALA A 84 32.79 -6.54 10.40
C ALA A 84 32.25 -5.62 9.30
N GLY A 85 30.99 -5.17 9.42
CA GLY A 85 30.38 -4.17 8.55
C GLY A 85 31.09 -2.83 8.62
N ALA A 86 31.46 -2.35 9.82
CA ALA A 86 32.26 -1.14 9.96
C ALA A 86 33.64 -1.30 9.31
N SER A 87 34.29 -2.45 9.50
CA SER A 87 35.63 -2.73 8.94
C SER A 87 35.62 -2.86 7.41
N VAL A 88 34.57 -3.49 6.86
CA VAL A 88 34.33 -3.61 5.40
C VAL A 88 33.91 -2.27 4.79
N GLN A 89 33.16 -1.44 5.52
CA GLN A 89 32.85 -0.07 5.10
C GLN A 89 34.12 0.77 4.95
N THR A 90 35.06 0.69 5.90
CA THR A 90 36.35 1.40 5.79
C THR A 90 37.19 0.90 4.61
N LEU A 91 37.11 -0.39 4.26
CA LEU A 91 37.80 -0.96 3.09
C LEU A 91 37.13 -0.55 1.77
N THR A 92 35.82 -0.34 1.77
CA THR A 92 35.06 0.15 0.60
C THR A 92 35.00 1.68 0.52
N SER A 93 35.46 2.43 1.54
CA SER A 93 35.36 3.89 1.60
C SER A 93 36.41 4.66 0.79
N SER A 94 37.06 4.05 -0.20
CA SER A 94 37.85 4.82 -1.17
C SER A 94 36.91 5.37 -2.26
N THR A 95 36.83 6.70 -2.34
CA THR A 95 36.28 7.53 -3.45
C THR A 95 35.16 6.92 -4.30
N ARG A 96 33.94 7.49 -4.21
CA ARG A 96 32.81 7.08 -5.05
C ARG A 96 33.21 7.14 -6.54
N PRO A 97 33.09 6.03 -7.29
CA PRO A 97 33.42 6.01 -8.72
C PRO A 97 32.61 7.01 -9.55
N VAL A 98 33.12 7.32 -10.73
CA VAL A 98 32.35 8.00 -11.78
C VAL A 98 31.17 7.11 -12.16
N GLY A 99 29.96 7.69 -12.26
CA GLY A 99 28.72 6.94 -12.55
C GLY A 99 27.89 6.56 -11.32
N THR A 100 28.34 6.92 -10.12
CA THR A 100 27.54 6.74 -8.89
C THR A 100 26.37 7.72 -8.79
N VAL A 101 25.33 7.32 -8.06
CA VAL A 101 24.10 8.12 -7.86
C VAL A 101 23.81 8.33 -6.38
N ASP A 102 23.24 9.47 -5.98
CA ASP A 102 22.85 9.67 -4.59
C ASP A 102 21.72 8.70 -4.20
N VAL A 103 20.70 8.57 -5.05
CA VAL A 103 19.53 7.73 -4.78
C VAL A 103 19.29 6.75 -5.92
N LEU A 104 19.15 5.46 -5.59
CA LEU A 104 18.71 4.42 -6.51
C LEU A 104 17.30 3.95 -6.12
N LEU A 105 16.33 4.18 -7.01
CA LEU A 105 14.94 3.78 -6.85
C LEU A 105 14.69 2.49 -7.61
N VAL A 106 14.26 1.43 -6.93
CA VAL A 106 14.35 0.07 -7.48
C VAL A 106 13.02 -0.68 -7.41
N ASN A 107 12.66 -1.29 -8.54
CA ASN A 107 11.81 -2.47 -8.62
C ASN A 107 12.72 -3.69 -8.86
N PRO A 108 13.03 -4.48 -7.82
CA PRO A 108 14.17 -5.41 -7.83
C PRO A 108 13.91 -6.66 -8.70
N PRO A 109 14.96 -7.46 -8.99
CA PRO A 109 14.82 -8.74 -9.66
C PRO A 109 13.71 -9.60 -9.04
N THR A 110 13.08 -10.44 -9.85
CA THR A 110 11.96 -11.26 -9.39
C THR A 110 12.46 -12.59 -8.81
N PRO A 111 11.69 -13.21 -7.89
CA PRO A 111 12.13 -14.43 -7.20
C PRO A 111 12.50 -15.60 -8.11
N ASP A 112 11.86 -15.67 -9.27
CA ASP A 112 11.88 -16.84 -10.16
C ASP A 112 12.03 -16.45 -11.63
N GLY A 113 12.48 -15.21 -11.91
CA GLY A 113 12.57 -14.66 -13.26
C GLY A 113 11.22 -14.43 -13.96
N GLY A 114 10.09 -14.72 -13.30
CA GLY A 114 8.75 -14.41 -13.77
C GLY A 114 8.42 -12.92 -13.65
N ILE A 115 7.24 -12.51 -14.10
CA ILE A 115 6.78 -11.13 -13.97
C ILE A 115 5.95 -10.98 -12.70
N TRP A 116 6.36 -10.06 -11.84
CA TRP A 116 5.68 -9.78 -10.58
C TRP A 116 5.22 -8.32 -10.52
N ILE A 117 3.94 -8.13 -10.25
CA ILE A 117 3.36 -6.82 -10.07
C ILE A 117 3.72 -6.33 -8.68
N ARG A 118 4.48 -5.22 -8.63
CA ARG A 118 4.75 -4.43 -7.44
C ARG A 118 4.20 -3.03 -7.69
N SER A 119 3.27 -2.56 -6.86
CA SER A 119 2.75 -1.17 -6.91
C SER A 119 2.45 -0.64 -5.51
N GLN A 120 2.57 0.68 -5.30
CA GLN A 120 2.18 1.37 -4.07
C GLN A 120 0.66 1.37 -3.85
N HIS A 121 -0.10 1.32 -4.93
CA HIS A 121 -1.54 1.16 -4.91
C HIS A 121 -1.76 -0.30 -5.29
N ARG A 122 -2.59 -1.14 -4.68
CA ARG A 122 -2.74 -2.59 -5.03
C ARG A 122 -1.72 -3.50 -4.36
N VAL A 123 -2.24 -4.65 -3.95
CA VAL A 123 -1.43 -5.76 -3.45
C VAL A 123 -0.66 -6.38 -4.61
N GLY A 124 0.60 -6.74 -4.35
CA GLY A 124 1.41 -7.41 -5.35
C GLY A 124 0.89 -8.80 -5.67
N ARG A 125 1.26 -9.30 -6.85
CA ARG A 125 0.99 -10.68 -7.29
C ARG A 125 1.90 -11.05 -8.45
N ARG A 126 1.98 -12.34 -8.77
CA ARG A 126 2.53 -12.78 -10.05
C ARG A 126 1.57 -12.37 -11.18
N SER A 127 2.12 -11.84 -12.27
CA SER A 127 1.37 -11.52 -13.48
C SER A 127 1.01 -12.82 -14.19
N ARG A 128 -0.29 -13.09 -14.39
CA ARG A 128 -0.79 -14.29 -15.10
C ARG A 128 -0.98 -13.99 -16.59
N GLU A 129 -1.32 -12.74 -16.86
CA GLU A 129 -1.50 -12.17 -18.19
C GLU A 129 -0.18 -11.81 -18.86
N ASN A 130 0.96 -11.92 -18.19
CA ASN A 130 2.27 -11.50 -18.69
C ASN A 130 2.37 -9.96 -18.92
N MET A 131 1.59 -9.16 -18.20
CA MET A 131 1.65 -7.69 -18.21
C MET A 131 2.76 -7.18 -17.29
N ILE A 132 3.57 -6.24 -17.78
CA ILE A 132 4.62 -5.54 -17.00
C ILE A 132 4.07 -4.20 -16.54
N TRP A 133 3.96 -4.01 -15.23
CA TRP A 133 3.39 -2.81 -14.64
C TRP A 133 4.43 -1.68 -14.53
N PRO A 134 4.17 -0.52 -15.14
CA PRO A 134 5.04 0.65 -15.06
C PRO A 134 5.27 1.12 -13.62
N GLN A 135 6.52 1.49 -13.31
CA GLN A 135 6.92 1.96 -11.98
C GLN A 135 6.77 3.48 -11.82
N VAL A 136 5.59 4.00 -12.12
CA VAL A 136 5.29 5.44 -12.06
C VAL A 136 5.45 6.04 -10.67
N SER A 137 5.23 5.26 -9.60
CA SER A 137 5.52 5.70 -8.23
C SER A 137 7.02 5.96 -8.01
N LEU A 138 7.91 5.17 -8.62
CA LEU A 138 9.35 5.41 -8.55
C LEU A 138 9.74 6.65 -9.37
N ALA A 139 9.15 6.83 -10.57
CA ALA A 139 9.34 8.03 -11.37
C ALA A 139 8.83 9.31 -10.66
N GLN A 140 7.73 9.21 -9.92
CA GLN A 140 7.20 10.30 -9.09
C GLN A 140 8.18 10.66 -7.96
N LEU A 141 8.77 9.67 -7.27
CA LEU A 141 9.78 9.91 -6.24
C LEU A 141 11.06 10.52 -6.84
N ALA A 142 11.45 10.12 -8.04
CA ALA A 142 12.56 10.76 -8.76
C ALA A 142 12.30 12.25 -9.00
N ALA A 143 11.09 12.60 -9.43
CA ALA A 143 10.67 13.99 -9.66
C ALA A 143 10.67 14.85 -8.38
N ILE A 144 10.49 14.23 -7.21
CA ILE A 144 10.54 14.91 -5.90
C ILE A 144 11.98 15.17 -5.44
N LEU A 145 12.92 14.33 -5.85
CA LEU A 145 14.31 14.37 -5.42
C LEU A 145 15.22 15.16 -6.36
N GLN A 146 14.89 15.21 -7.66
CA GLN A 146 15.61 16.05 -8.61
C GLN A 146 15.16 17.52 -8.52
N PRO A 147 16.07 18.48 -8.79
CA PRO A 147 17.46 18.31 -9.20
C PRO A 147 18.48 18.21 -8.05
N GLU A 148 18.05 18.29 -6.78
CA GLU A 148 18.99 18.39 -5.63
C GLU A 148 19.80 17.11 -5.36
N TYR A 149 19.33 15.99 -5.90
CA TYR A 149 19.96 14.69 -5.81
C TYR A 149 20.09 14.05 -7.19
N SER A 150 21.22 13.36 -7.42
CA SER A 150 21.35 12.47 -8.57
C SER A 150 20.53 11.20 -8.33
N VAL A 151 19.62 10.88 -9.25
CA VAL A 151 18.64 9.79 -9.10
C VAL A 151 18.61 8.93 -10.35
N GLU A 152 18.60 7.61 -10.15
CA GLU A 152 18.28 6.63 -11.20
C GLU A 152 17.11 5.73 -10.76
N VAL A 153 16.30 5.30 -11.74
CA VAL A 153 15.21 4.36 -11.55
C VAL A 153 15.54 3.05 -12.26
N ILE A 154 15.56 1.94 -11.53
CA ILE A 154 15.83 0.60 -12.06
C ILE A 154 14.59 -0.27 -11.94
N ASP A 155 14.03 -0.65 -13.08
CA ASP A 155 12.96 -1.65 -13.16
C ASP A 155 13.53 -3.00 -13.64
N ALA A 156 14.15 -3.73 -12.72
CA ALA A 156 14.76 -5.03 -13.02
C ALA A 156 13.73 -6.07 -13.49
N ASN A 157 12.46 -5.93 -13.09
CA ASN A 157 11.38 -6.77 -13.60
C ASN A 157 11.11 -6.50 -15.09
N ALA A 158 10.97 -5.23 -15.48
CA ALA A 158 10.79 -4.87 -16.90
C ALA A 158 12.02 -5.21 -17.75
N LEU A 159 13.22 -5.04 -17.20
CA LEU A 159 14.48 -5.34 -17.87
C LEU A 159 14.83 -6.83 -17.90
N ARG A 160 14.07 -7.69 -17.20
CA ARG A 160 14.34 -9.13 -17.05
C ARG A 160 15.72 -9.43 -16.45
N MET A 161 16.18 -8.54 -15.59
CA MET A 161 17.49 -8.58 -14.96
C MET A 161 17.52 -9.63 -13.84
N GLY A 162 18.57 -10.46 -13.84
CA GLY A 162 18.83 -11.45 -12.79
C GLY A 162 19.64 -10.88 -11.63
N TRP A 163 19.71 -11.62 -10.51
CA TRP A 163 20.43 -11.16 -9.32
C TRP A 163 21.92 -10.88 -9.54
N LYS A 164 22.61 -11.71 -10.33
CA LYS A 164 24.03 -11.50 -10.65
C LYS A 164 24.28 -10.17 -11.38
N GLU A 165 23.43 -9.86 -12.37
CA GLU A 165 23.51 -8.59 -13.11
C GLU A 165 23.14 -7.41 -12.21
N PHE A 166 22.15 -7.58 -11.34
CA PHE A 166 21.74 -6.57 -10.39
C PHE A 166 22.80 -6.27 -9.31
N GLU A 167 23.53 -7.29 -8.85
CA GLU A 167 24.67 -7.13 -7.94
C GLU A 167 25.77 -6.28 -8.58
N GLN A 168 26.12 -6.55 -9.85
CA GLN A 168 27.07 -5.74 -10.62
C GLN A 168 26.60 -4.30 -10.78
N LEU A 169 25.30 -4.10 -11.05
CA LEU A 169 24.71 -2.77 -11.13
C LEU A 169 24.83 -2.01 -9.79
N LEU A 170 24.60 -2.68 -8.66
CA LEU A 170 24.76 -2.04 -7.35
C LEU A 170 26.21 -1.66 -7.06
N GLU A 171 27.17 -2.50 -7.45
CA GLU A 171 28.61 -2.22 -7.35
C GLU A 171 29.04 -1.04 -8.24
N GLU A 172 28.45 -0.89 -9.41
CA GLU A 172 28.70 0.26 -10.31
C GLU A 172 28.10 1.54 -9.72
N LYS A 173 26.82 1.49 -9.32
CA LYS A 173 26.06 2.68 -8.92
C LYS A 173 26.35 3.17 -7.51
N ARG A 174 26.80 2.28 -6.61
CA ARG A 174 27.11 2.52 -5.18
C ARG A 174 26.24 3.64 -4.56
N PRO A 175 24.92 3.43 -4.47
CA PRO A 175 24.02 4.48 -4.03
C PRO A 175 24.24 4.84 -2.56
N LYS A 176 24.07 6.12 -2.20
CA LYS A 176 23.99 6.51 -0.78
C LYS A 176 22.68 6.02 -0.17
N PHE A 177 21.61 6.10 -0.95
CA PHE A 177 20.28 5.67 -0.56
C PHE A 177 19.73 4.66 -1.57
N TYR A 178 19.38 3.48 -1.08
CA TYR A 178 18.69 2.45 -1.85
C TYR A 178 17.24 2.42 -1.41
N LEU A 179 16.31 2.59 -2.35
CA LEU A 179 14.89 2.55 -2.04
C LEU A 179 14.17 1.53 -2.92
N THR A 180 13.39 0.66 -2.28
CA THR A 180 12.57 -0.34 -2.98
C THR A 180 11.11 -0.27 -2.57
N GLN A 181 10.23 -0.54 -3.53
CA GLN A 181 8.81 -0.69 -3.27
C GLN A 181 8.49 -2.15 -2.92
N VAL A 182 7.83 -2.37 -1.78
CA VAL A 182 7.61 -3.69 -1.21
C VAL A 182 6.14 -4.07 -1.21
N THR A 183 5.85 -5.26 -1.72
CA THR A 183 4.56 -5.92 -1.63
C THR A 183 4.70 -7.28 -0.93
N ALA A 184 3.61 -7.80 -0.37
CA ALA A 184 3.66 -8.99 0.48
C ALA A 184 4.26 -10.24 -0.22
N PRO A 185 3.88 -10.57 -1.49
CA PRO A 185 4.35 -11.81 -2.09
C PRO A 185 5.85 -11.84 -2.44
N THR A 186 6.46 -10.67 -2.59
CA THR A 186 7.88 -10.53 -2.97
C THR A 186 8.75 -10.09 -1.80
N LEU A 187 8.21 -9.91 -0.60
CA LEU A 187 8.91 -9.35 0.56
C LEU A 187 10.31 -9.93 0.77
N LYS A 188 10.42 -11.24 0.96
CA LYS A 188 11.73 -11.89 1.24
C LYS A 188 12.73 -11.68 0.11
N ASN A 189 12.28 -11.75 -1.13
CA ASN A 189 13.10 -11.50 -2.31
C ASN A 189 13.56 -10.04 -2.37
N ASP A 190 12.66 -9.09 -2.14
CA ASP A 190 12.97 -7.68 -2.22
C ASP A 190 13.93 -7.25 -1.09
N MET A 191 13.86 -7.93 0.06
CA MET A 191 14.82 -7.76 1.17
C MET A 191 16.21 -8.28 0.86
N TYR A 192 16.39 -9.18 -0.13
CA TYR A 192 17.72 -9.56 -0.59
C TYR A 192 18.42 -8.37 -1.28
N GLY A 193 17.71 -7.62 -2.11
CA GLY A 193 18.24 -6.38 -2.71
C GLY A 193 18.59 -5.32 -1.65
N VAL A 194 17.76 -5.20 -0.61
CA VAL A 194 18.06 -4.36 0.57
C VAL A 194 19.35 -4.80 1.25
N PHE A 195 19.52 -6.10 1.49
CA PHE A 195 20.73 -6.65 2.10
C PHE A 195 21.99 -6.35 1.27
N LEU A 196 21.94 -6.56 -0.05
CA LEU A 196 23.05 -6.28 -0.96
C LEU A 196 23.44 -4.80 -0.94
N ALA A 197 22.46 -3.90 -1.06
CA ALA A 197 22.71 -2.48 -1.02
C ALA A 197 23.29 -2.03 0.34
N LYS A 198 22.79 -2.58 1.44
CA LYS A 198 23.31 -2.32 2.79
C LYS A 198 24.76 -2.76 2.93
N ALA A 199 25.11 -3.93 2.40
CA ALA A 199 26.48 -4.45 2.42
C ALA A 199 27.47 -3.54 1.67
N LEU A 200 26.99 -2.80 0.66
CA LEU A 200 27.77 -1.79 -0.07
C LEU A 200 27.79 -0.40 0.59
N GLY A 201 27.15 -0.26 1.76
CA GLY A 201 27.13 0.97 2.56
C GLY A 201 25.94 1.89 2.31
N ALA A 202 24.95 1.49 1.51
CA ALA A 202 23.76 2.30 1.30
C ALA A 202 22.88 2.33 2.56
N LYS A 203 22.23 3.47 2.81
CA LYS A 203 21.06 3.56 3.70
C LYS A 203 19.86 3.00 2.96
N THR A 204 19.17 2.03 3.55
CA THR A 204 18.11 1.28 2.86
C THR A 204 16.72 1.71 3.29
N ILE A 205 15.85 1.88 2.31
CA ILE A 205 14.52 2.45 2.48
C ILE A 205 13.49 1.55 1.79
N ALA A 206 12.36 1.30 2.44
CA ALA A 206 11.23 0.61 1.83
C ALA A 206 9.94 1.42 1.94
N PHE A 207 9.08 1.31 0.94
CA PHE A 207 7.72 1.86 0.97
C PHE A 207 6.75 0.92 0.27
N GLY A 208 5.44 1.15 0.42
CA GLY A 208 4.40 0.41 -0.31
C GLY A 208 3.36 -0.24 0.60
N THR A 209 2.46 -1.00 -0.02
CA THR A 209 1.24 -1.50 0.63
C THR A 209 1.50 -2.48 1.77
N HIS A 210 2.64 -3.19 1.77
CA HIS A 210 2.95 -4.16 2.81
C HIS A 210 3.55 -3.51 4.04
N VAL A 211 4.60 -2.71 3.85
CA VAL A 211 5.37 -2.13 4.96
C VAL A 211 4.62 -1.03 5.70
N THR A 212 3.61 -0.42 5.08
CA THR A 212 2.76 0.61 5.71
C THR A 212 1.95 0.05 6.90
N PRO A 213 1.18 -1.04 6.77
CA PRO A 213 0.47 -1.66 7.89
C PRO A 213 1.31 -2.65 8.71
N MET A 214 2.33 -3.28 8.12
CA MET A 214 3.13 -4.35 8.75
C MET A 214 4.53 -3.88 9.15
N THR A 215 4.69 -2.62 9.56
CA THR A 215 6.02 -1.99 9.71
C THR A 215 6.92 -2.75 10.70
N LEU A 216 6.42 -3.05 11.91
CA LEU A 216 7.22 -3.73 12.94
C LEU A 216 7.54 -5.17 12.54
N GLU A 217 6.55 -5.88 12.02
CA GLU A 217 6.65 -7.27 11.58
C GLU A 217 7.57 -7.42 10.37
N THR A 218 7.66 -6.38 9.53
CA THR A 218 8.63 -6.32 8.43
C THR A 218 10.02 -6.00 8.96
N MET A 219 10.19 -4.90 9.70
CA MET A 219 11.53 -4.46 10.06
C MET A 219 12.23 -5.47 10.97
N ARG A 220 11.57 -6.02 12.00
CA ARG A 220 12.17 -6.96 12.97
C ARG A 220 13.00 -8.10 12.32
N PRO A 221 12.48 -8.91 11.39
CA PRO A 221 13.25 -9.98 10.74
C PRO A 221 14.27 -9.51 9.69
N PHE A 222 14.22 -8.26 9.24
CA PHE A 222 15.11 -7.72 8.21
C PHE A 222 15.95 -6.55 8.78
N PRO A 223 17.05 -6.84 9.51
CA PRO A 223 17.90 -5.80 10.13
C PRO A 223 18.62 -4.92 9.11
N ALA A 224 18.79 -5.40 7.87
CA ALA A 224 19.38 -4.63 6.79
C ALA A 224 18.47 -3.49 6.28
N LEU A 225 17.18 -3.46 6.66
CA LEU A 225 16.24 -2.38 6.34
C LEU A 225 16.32 -1.28 7.41
N ASP A 226 16.86 -0.12 7.03
CA ASP A 226 17.08 1.00 7.93
C ASP A 226 15.80 1.82 8.16
N PHE A 227 15.05 2.08 7.09
CA PHE A 227 13.91 2.99 7.09
C PHE A 227 12.70 2.41 6.37
N VAL A 228 11.50 2.70 6.89
CA VAL A 228 10.23 2.47 6.19
C VAL A 228 9.48 3.80 6.07
N LEU A 229 9.02 4.09 4.86
CA LEU A 229 8.11 5.20 4.57
C LEU A 229 6.67 4.67 4.60
N ARG A 230 5.88 5.11 5.58
CA ARG A 230 4.49 4.73 5.78
C ARG A 230 3.56 5.73 5.07
N GLY A 231 2.53 5.21 4.42
CA GLY A 231 1.52 6.04 3.72
C GLY A 231 2.03 6.58 2.39
N GLU A 232 1.96 7.90 2.22
CA GLU A 232 2.46 8.61 1.03
C GLU A 232 3.96 8.93 1.19
N PRO A 233 4.84 8.34 0.35
CA PRO A 233 6.28 8.38 0.57
C PRO A 233 6.93 9.71 0.19
N GLU A 234 6.30 10.54 -0.64
CA GLU A 234 6.94 11.66 -1.34
C GLU A 234 7.54 12.70 -0.40
N MET A 235 6.78 13.17 0.58
CA MET A 235 7.27 14.18 1.51
C MET A 235 8.19 13.58 2.57
N THR A 236 7.90 12.35 2.99
CA THR A 236 8.71 11.62 3.98
C THR A 236 10.11 11.32 3.46
N ILE A 237 10.25 10.87 2.21
CA ILE A 237 11.56 10.61 1.62
C ILE A 237 12.35 11.90 1.45
N ARG A 238 11.71 12.97 0.98
CA ARG A 238 12.37 14.25 0.75
C ARG A 238 12.92 14.79 2.06
N GLU A 239 12.10 14.82 3.11
CA GLU A 239 12.54 15.27 4.44
C GLU A 239 13.64 14.35 5.00
N LEU A 240 13.52 13.02 4.85
CA LEU A 240 14.54 12.08 5.32
C LEU A 240 15.91 12.35 4.69
N ILE A 241 15.98 12.46 3.37
CA ILE A 241 17.26 12.63 2.67
C ILE A 241 17.82 14.03 2.92
N ASP A 242 16.97 15.07 2.93
CA ASP A 242 17.39 16.44 3.27
C ASP A 242 17.99 16.49 4.68
N ARG A 243 17.36 15.86 5.68
CA ARG A 243 17.88 15.81 7.07
C ARG A 243 19.18 15.02 7.19
N VAL A 244 19.31 13.89 6.49
CA VAL A 244 20.54 13.08 6.51
C VAL A 244 21.71 13.82 5.86
N GLU A 245 21.46 14.54 4.77
CA GLU A 245 22.49 15.26 4.02
C GLU A 245 22.69 16.70 4.53
N GLY A 246 21.97 17.11 5.57
CA GLY A 246 22.07 18.47 6.15
C GLY A 246 21.61 19.58 5.20
N LYS A 247 20.66 19.28 4.30
CA LYS A 247 20.11 20.22 3.31
C LYS A 247 18.75 20.76 3.75
N THR A 248 18.42 21.93 3.24
CA THR A 248 17.08 22.53 3.34
C THR A 248 16.49 22.61 1.93
N PRO A 249 15.24 22.15 1.71
CA PRO A 249 14.63 22.20 0.38
C PRO A 249 14.47 23.64 -0.10
N SER A 250 14.94 23.92 -1.32
CA SER A 250 14.85 25.25 -1.95
C SER A 250 13.64 25.38 -2.89
N ASN A 251 13.11 24.28 -3.40
CA ASN A 251 11.94 24.27 -4.28
C ASN A 251 10.66 24.73 -3.52
N PRO A 252 10.01 25.83 -3.91
CA PRO A 252 8.84 26.36 -3.22
C PRO A 252 7.66 25.39 -3.12
N LYS A 253 7.44 24.54 -4.14
CA LYS A 253 6.37 23.52 -4.11
C LYS A 253 6.65 22.44 -3.07
N ILE A 254 7.90 21.99 -2.97
CA ILE A 254 8.33 21.03 -1.96
C ILE A 254 8.18 21.62 -0.56
N VAL A 255 8.62 22.87 -0.35
CA VAL A 255 8.46 23.57 0.94
C VAL A 255 6.99 23.72 1.33
N LYS A 256 6.12 24.07 0.38
CA LYS A 256 4.66 24.12 0.56
C LYS A 256 4.12 22.77 1.02
N MET A 257 4.38 21.70 0.25
CA MET A 257 3.88 20.36 0.57
C MET A 257 4.44 19.81 1.89
N LEU A 258 5.70 20.07 2.23
CA LEU A 258 6.28 19.71 3.53
C LEU A 258 5.56 20.43 4.68
N ARG A 259 5.20 21.70 4.51
CA ARG A 259 4.44 22.46 5.51
C ARG A 259 3.04 21.90 5.68
N GLU A 260 2.33 21.68 4.59
CA GLU A 260 0.94 21.17 4.59
C GLU A 260 0.86 19.75 5.16
N THR A 261 1.84 18.90 4.82
CA THR A 261 1.92 17.52 5.31
C THR A 261 2.62 17.39 6.66
N SER A 262 2.93 18.49 7.35
CA SER A 262 3.47 18.49 8.72
C SER A 262 2.47 19.01 9.77
N GLN A 263 1.28 19.45 9.33
CA GLN A 263 0.23 19.92 10.23
C GLN A 263 -0.56 18.74 10.82
N PRO A 264 -0.89 18.76 12.13
CA PRO A 264 -1.76 17.76 12.73
C PRO A 264 -3.07 17.65 11.96
N GLN A 265 -3.49 16.42 11.64
CA GLN A 265 -4.80 16.21 11.02
C GLN A 265 -5.87 16.35 12.10
N VAL A 266 -6.75 17.34 11.94
CA VAL A 266 -7.98 17.42 12.73
C VAL A 266 -8.99 16.49 12.09
N ARG A 267 -9.31 15.39 12.77
CA ARG A 267 -10.36 14.47 12.33
C ARG A 267 -11.65 14.81 13.03
N ARG A 268 -12.73 14.97 12.26
CA ARG A 268 -14.06 15.12 12.82
C ARG A 268 -14.64 13.74 13.13
N VAL A 269 -14.93 13.46 14.39
CA VAL A 269 -15.59 12.23 14.83
C VAL A 269 -16.94 12.64 15.42
N GLY A 270 -18.00 12.59 14.59
CA GLY A 270 -19.31 13.09 14.97
C GLY A 270 -19.36 14.63 15.05
N MET A 271 -19.78 15.19 16.19
CA MET A 271 -19.73 16.63 16.45
C MET A 271 -18.36 17.10 16.97
N ASP A 272 -17.51 16.17 17.39
CA ASP A 272 -16.24 16.47 18.04
C ASP A 272 -15.11 16.61 17.03
N HIS A 273 -14.14 17.46 17.37
CA HIS A 273 -12.88 17.60 16.64
C HIS A 273 -11.80 16.89 17.45
N VAL A 274 -11.22 15.85 16.85
CA VAL A 274 -10.08 15.12 17.42
C VAL A 274 -8.83 15.61 16.71
N THR A 275 -7.97 16.31 17.43
CA THR A 275 -6.62 16.62 17.00
C THR A 275 -5.74 15.42 17.33
N ASP A 276 -5.16 14.79 16.31
CA ASP A 276 -4.10 13.81 16.53
C ASP A 276 -2.84 14.59 16.97
N GLU A 277 -2.68 14.82 18.28
CA GLU A 277 -1.46 15.39 18.84
C GLU A 277 -0.38 14.32 18.90
N PHE A 278 0.70 14.57 18.19
CA PHE A 278 1.80 13.64 18.06
C PHE A 278 3.02 14.17 18.82
N PRO A 279 3.34 13.65 20.02
CA PRO A 279 4.49 14.12 20.77
C PRO A 279 5.78 13.72 20.04
N VAL A 280 6.30 14.63 19.23
CA VAL A 280 7.61 14.53 18.59
C VAL A 280 8.67 14.85 19.64
N GLN A 281 9.39 13.83 20.13
CA GLN A 281 10.55 14.06 20.99
C GLN A 281 11.73 14.56 20.12
N SER A 282 11.91 15.88 20.07
CA SER A 282 12.94 16.54 19.22
C SER A 282 14.38 16.25 19.63
N ASN A 283 14.63 15.75 20.85
CA ASN A 283 15.97 15.76 21.44
C ASN A 283 16.72 14.40 21.39
N ALA A 284 16.14 13.35 20.81
CA ALA A 284 16.75 12.01 20.82
C ALA A 284 17.47 11.60 19.51
N SER A 285 17.04 12.12 18.35
CA SER A 285 17.56 11.73 17.03
C SER A 285 17.05 12.68 15.94
N PRO A 286 17.85 12.96 14.87
CA PRO A 286 17.38 13.77 13.74
C PRO A 286 16.16 13.16 13.02
N TYR A 287 15.93 11.85 13.19
CA TYR A 287 14.83 11.14 12.56
C TYR A 287 13.51 11.23 13.33
N ALA A 288 13.55 11.53 14.63
CA ALA A 288 12.37 11.46 15.51
C ALA A 288 11.24 12.44 15.13
N SER A 289 11.56 13.50 14.39
CA SER A 289 10.60 14.51 13.94
C SER A 289 10.02 14.28 12.54
N ILE A 290 10.49 13.26 11.82
CA ILE A 290 10.06 13.02 10.44
C ILE A 290 8.76 12.22 10.46
N LEU A 291 7.65 12.85 10.10
CA LEU A 291 6.34 12.16 10.02
C LEU A 291 6.35 11.12 8.90
N GLY A 292 5.63 10.01 9.13
CA GLY A 292 5.51 8.88 8.20
C GLY A 292 6.73 7.96 8.19
N LEU A 293 7.72 8.18 9.07
CA LEU A 293 8.96 7.40 9.10
C LEU A 293 8.95 6.33 10.19
N ALA A 294 9.40 5.13 9.85
CA ALA A 294 9.91 4.19 10.85
C ALA A 294 11.41 3.95 10.61
N TRP A 295 12.16 3.81 11.70
CA TRP A 295 13.62 3.78 11.68
C TRP A 295 14.18 2.96 12.84
N ARG A 296 15.47 2.63 12.78
CA ARG A 296 16.17 1.92 13.87
C ARG A 296 17.02 2.88 14.69
N ASN A 297 16.85 2.84 16.01
CA ASN A 297 17.72 3.59 16.92
C ASN A 297 19.10 2.91 17.06
N PRO A 298 20.10 3.57 17.68
CA PRO A 298 21.43 2.97 17.89
C PRO A 298 21.43 1.67 18.72
N ALA A 299 20.38 1.41 19.51
CA ALA A 299 20.21 0.15 20.24
C ALA A 299 19.60 -0.98 19.38
N GLY A 300 19.28 -0.70 18.11
CA GLY A 300 18.68 -1.64 17.17
C GLY A 300 17.16 -1.76 17.26
N GLU A 301 16.51 -0.97 18.11
CA GLU A 301 15.06 -0.98 18.30
C GLU A 301 14.36 -0.22 17.16
N VAL A 302 13.21 -0.76 16.72
CA VAL A 302 12.40 -0.12 15.68
C VAL A 302 11.51 0.94 16.33
N ILE A 303 11.69 2.18 15.90
CA ILE A 303 10.88 3.34 16.30
C ILE A 303 9.94 3.68 15.15
N ILE A 304 8.66 3.84 15.45
CA ILE A 304 7.65 4.26 14.49
C ILE A 304 7.21 5.67 14.86
N ASN A 305 7.51 6.62 13.98
CA ASN A 305 7.01 7.97 14.14
C ASN A 305 5.52 8.03 13.76
N PRO A 306 4.82 9.06 14.24
CA PRO A 306 3.49 9.45 13.76
C PRO A 306 3.30 9.38 12.24
N ASP A 307 2.09 9.05 11.80
CA ASP A 307 1.76 9.03 10.38
C ASP A 307 1.81 10.44 9.78
N ARG A 308 2.26 10.53 8.53
CA ARG A 308 2.24 11.79 7.79
C ARG A 308 0.83 12.03 7.22
N PRO A 309 0.25 13.22 7.43
CA PRO A 309 -0.90 13.68 6.66
C PRO A 309 -0.76 13.45 5.15
N PHE A 310 -1.87 13.15 4.50
CA PHE A 310 -1.90 13.04 3.04
C PHE A 310 -1.63 14.37 2.35
N ILE A 311 -1.01 14.34 1.17
CA ILE A 311 -0.82 15.50 0.30
C ILE A 311 -2.21 16.05 -0.08
N PRO A 312 -2.59 17.29 0.31
CA PRO A 312 -3.96 17.76 0.11
C PRO A 312 -4.34 17.91 -1.36
N ASP A 313 -3.47 18.52 -2.16
CA ASP A 313 -3.66 18.76 -3.58
C ASP A 313 -2.66 17.94 -4.41
N LEU A 314 -3.18 17.01 -5.21
CA LEU A 314 -2.34 16.17 -6.08
C LEU A 314 -1.74 16.95 -7.26
N ASN A 315 -2.25 18.15 -7.58
CA ASN A 315 -1.69 19.01 -8.63
C ASN A 315 -0.35 19.65 -8.22
N ASP A 316 -0.03 19.68 -6.92
CA ASP A 316 1.25 20.17 -6.43
C ASP A 316 2.41 19.20 -6.73
N LEU A 317 2.09 17.92 -6.93
CA LEU A 317 3.10 16.92 -7.28
C LEU A 317 3.73 17.26 -8.64
N PRO A 318 5.07 17.21 -8.75
CA PRO A 318 5.72 17.36 -10.04
C PRO A 318 5.34 16.19 -10.96
N MET A 319 5.38 16.41 -12.27
CA MET A 319 5.15 15.35 -13.25
C MET A 319 6.15 14.20 -13.00
N PRO A 320 5.72 12.93 -12.98
CA PRO A 320 6.64 11.80 -12.89
C PRO A 320 7.66 11.85 -14.02
N LEU A 321 8.93 11.55 -13.73
CA LEU A 321 10.00 11.49 -14.73
C LEU A 321 9.90 10.20 -15.56
N HIS A 322 8.90 10.15 -16.46
CA HIS A 322 8.59 8.98 -17.28
C HIS A 322 9.75 8.53 -18.16
N GLU A 323 10.60 9.46 -18.58
CA GLU A 323 11.81 9.18 -19.35
C GLU A 323 12.84 8.31 -18.63
N LEU A 324 12.76 8.20 -17.29
CA LEU A 324 13.60 7.30 -16.50
C LEU A 324 13.09 5.85 -16.51
N LEU A 325 11.88 5.60 -17.00
CA LEU A 325 11.30 4.27 -17.06
C LEU A 325 11.68 3.58 -18.39
N PRO A 326 11.82 2.24 -18.40
CA PRO A 326 12.05 1.49 -19.63
C PRO A 326 10.75 1.34 -20.44
N LEU A 327 10.20 2.45 -20.94
CA LEU A 327 8.86 2.53 -21.57
C LEU A 327 8.67 1.53 -22.72
N HIS A 328 9.75 1.24 -23.47
CA HIS A 328 9.74 0.29 -24.59
C HIS A 328 9.69 -1.19 -24.15
N LYS A 329 9.98 -1.49 -22.88
CA LYS A 329 9.87 -2.83 -22.29
C LYS A 329 8.53 -3.05 -21.59
N GLN A 330 7.86 -1.96 -21.19
CA GLN A 330 6.55 -2.02 -20.57
C GLN A 330 5.50 -2.39 -21.62
N HIS A 331 4.63 -3.34 -21.29
CA HIS A 331 3.60 -3.78 -22.21
C HIS A 331 2.35 -4.29 -21.49
N MET A 332 1.22 -4.06 -22.15
CA MET A 332 -0.05 -4.72 -21.87
C MET A 332 -0.31 -5.71 -23.01
N PRO A 333 -0.50 -7.02 -22.75
CA PRO A 333 -0.59 -8.06 -23.79
C PRO A 333 -1.62 -7.79 -24.89
N MET A 334 -2.69 -7.07 -24.57
CA MET A 334 -3.78 -6.74 -25.49
C MET A 334 -3.54 -5.46 -26.31
N MET A 335 -2.40 -4.81 -26.12
CA MET A 335 -2.06 -3.54 -26.76
C MET A 335 -0.75 -3.67 -27.53
N LYS A 336 -0.70 -3.07 -28.72
CA LYS A 336 0.53 -2.91 -29.49
C LYS A 336 1.19 -1.58 -29.13
N GLY A 337 2.51 -1.61 -28.98
CA GLY A 337 3.33 -0.44 -28.69
C GLY A 337 3.51 -0.15 -27.19
N PRO A 338 4.29 0.89 -26.85
CA PRO A 338 4.58 1.28 -25.47
C PRO A 338 3.31 1.55 -24.68
N PHE A 339 3.32 1.17 -23.41
CA PHE A 339 2.19 1.31 -22.51
C PHE A 339 2.68 1.79 -21.14
N THR A 340 2.05 2.85 -20.62
CA THR A 340 2.36 3.34 -19.26
C THR A 340 1.10 3.66 -18.45
N PHE A 341 1.30 3.99 -17.18
CA PHE A 341 0.26 4.45 -16.27
C PHE A 341 0.31 5.97 -16.13
N ILE A 342 -0.81 6.58 -15.79
CA ILE A 342 -0.82 7.87 -15.09
C ILE A 342 -1.65 7.71 -13.82
N VAL A 343 -1.21 8.28 -12.70
CA VAL A 343 -1.99 8.26 -11.45
C VAL A 343 -2.98 9.41 -11.49
N THR A 344 -4.28 9.13 -11.55
CA THR A 344 -5.31 10.18 -11.72
C THR A 344 -5.93 10.61 -10.38
N SER A 345 -5.98 9.70 -9.43
CA SER A 345 -6.54 9.93 -8.10
C SER A 345 -5.91 9.03 -7.04
N ARG A 346 -6.07 9.41 -5.77
CA ARG A 346 -5.68 8.61 -4.60
C ARG A 346 -6.86 8.47 -3.65
N GLY A 347 -7.14 7.22 -3.26
CA GLY A 347 -8.22 6.88 -2.35
C GLY A 347 -9.54 6.54 -3.04
N CYS A 348 -10.44 5.94 -2.26
CA CYS A 348 -11.75 5.48 -2.71
C CYS A 348 -12.74 5.60 -1.55
N PRO A 349 -13.96 6.13 -1.75
CA PRO A 349 -14.94 6.28 -0.69
C PRO A 349 -15.72 4.98 -0.45
N ALA A 350 -15.48 3.94 -1.27
CA ALA A 350 -16.11 2.66 -1.11
C ALA A 350 -15.56 1.92 0.11
N GLY A 351 -16.44 1.32 0.91
CA GLY A 351 -16.10 0.61 2.14
C GLY A 351 -15.93 -0.91 1.99
N CYS A 352 -15.40 -1.38 0.86
CA CYS A 352 -15.30 -2.82 0.58
C CYS A 352 -14.37 -3.52 1.58
N LYS A 353 -14.89 -4.54 2.28
CA LYS A 353 -14.19 -5.15 3.43
C LYS A 353 -12.86 -5.82 3.07
N TYR A 354 -12.75 -6.39 1.87
CA TYR A 354 -11.55 -7.09 1.42
C TYR A 354 -10.46 -6.14 0.88
N CYS A 355 -10.75 -4.86 0.69
CA CYS A 355 -9.90 -3.97 -0.09
C CYS A 355 -8.87 -3.25 0.79
N ILE A 356 -7.57 -3.32 0.47
CA ILE A 356 -6.53 -2.63 1.24
C ILE A 356 -6.62 -1.08 1.21
N LYS A 357 -7.44 -0.49 0.34
CA LYS A 357 -7.44 0.96 0.08
C LYS A 357 -7.87 1.79 1.29
N HIS A 358 -8.74 1.28 2.14
CA HIS A 358 -9.10 1.95 3.39
C HIS A 358 -7.96 1.96 4.41
N VAL A 359 -7.01 1.03 4.32
CA VAL A 359 -5.79 1.04 5.13
C VAL A 359 -4.79 2.07 4.59
N SER A 360 -4.71 2.22 3.27
CA SER A 360 -3.76 3.14 2.63
C SER A 360 -4.21 4.60 2.61
N TYR A 361 -5.50 4.85 2.35
CA TYR A 361 -6.04 6.19 2.06
C TYR A 361 -7.28 6.55 2.89
N GLN A 362 -7.64 5.70 3.86
CA GLN A 362 -8.84 5.86 4.69
C GLN A 362 -10.09 5.97 3.79
N ASN A 363 -11.01 6.89 4.08
CA ASN A 363 -12.20 7.15 3.27
C ASN A 363 -12.07 8.42 2.41
N SER A 364 -10.85 8.92 2.22
CA SER A 364 -10.59 10.13 1.45
C SER A 364 -10.45 9.83 -0.04
N VAL A 365 -10.75 10.83 -0.87
CA VAL A 365 -10.50 10.79 -2.31
C VAL A 365 -9.92 12.14 -2.71
N ARG A 366 -8.80 12.11 -3.41
CA ARG A 366 -8.17 13.29 -4.00
C ARG A 366 -7.94 13.01 -5.48
N VAL A 367 -8.30 13.95 -6.34
CA VAL A 367 -8.19 13.85 -7.80
C VAL A 367 -7.24 14.92 -8.31
N ARG A 368 -6.50 14.63 -9.38
CA ARG A 368 -5.76 15.65 -10.14
C ARG A 368 -6.72 16.41 -11.04
N SER A 369 -6.37 17.61 -11.50
CA SER A 369 -7.20 18.34 -12.46
C SER A 369 -7.12 17.72 -13.86
N ALA A 370 -8.13 17.98 -14.70
CA ALA A 370 -8.17 17.52 -16.09
C ALA A 370 -6.97 18.04 -16.88
N GLU A 371 -6.62 19.32 -16.67
CA GLU A 371 -5.50 20.00 -17.31
C GLU A 371 -4.17 19.35 -16.92
N ASN A 372 -3.97 19.11 -15.62
CA ASN A 372 -2.75 18.51 -15.10
C ASN A 372 -2.54 17.08 -15.63
N MET A 373 -3.62 16.29 -15.76
CA MET A 373 -3.55 14.98 -16.41
C MET A 373 -3.26 15.11 -17.91
N CYS A 374 -3.91 16.02 -18.62
CA CYS A 374 -3.71 16.21 -20.06
C CYS A 374 -2.31 16.76 -20.41
N ASP A 375 -1.68 17.53 -19.52
CA ASP A 375 -0.28 17.96 -19.67
C ASP A 375 0.67 16.76 -19.66
N GLU A 376 0.44 15.80 -18.76
CA GLU A 376 1.21 14.56 -18.69
C GLU A 376 0.96 13.66 -19.91
N LEU A 377 -0.29 13.55 -20.37
CA LEU A 377 -0.61 12.82 -21.60
C LEU A 377 0.08 13.41 -22.83
N ALA A 378 0.10 14.74 -22.95
CA ALA A 378 0.80 15.43 -24.03
C ALA A 378 2.32 15.23 -23.95
N TYR A 379 2.89 15.18 -22.75
CA TYR A 379 4.31 14.86 -22.56
C TYR A 379 4.63 13.41 -22.94
N LEU A 380 3.81 12.45 -22.51
CA LEU A 380 3.94 11.04 -22.86
C LEU A 380 3.84 10.80 -24.37
N ALA A 381 2.98 11.53 -25.06
CA ALA A 381 2.90 11.49 -26.52
C ALA A 381 4.22 11.94 -27.19
N LYS A 382 4.93 12.93 -26.62
CA LYS A 382 6.27 13.34 -27.11
C LYS A 382 7.32 12.24 -26.90
N LEU A 383 7.15 11.40 -25.87
CA LEU A 383 7.97 10.20 -25.63
C LEU A 383 7.53 8.99 -26.48
N GLY A 384 6.54 9.15 -27.37
CA GLY A 384 6.03 8.08 -28.23
C GLY A 384 5.07 7.11 -27.54
N VAL A 385 4.53 7.47 -26.37
CA VAL A 385 3.59 6.63 -25.62
C VAL A 385 2.15 7.11 -25.83
N HIS A 386 1.35 6.28 -26.48
CA HIS A 386 -0.06 6.58 -26.78
C HIS A 386 -1.05 5.63 -26.10
N ASN A 387 -0.56 4.59 -25.42
CA ASN A 387 -1.39 3.63 -24.70
C ASN A 387 -1.26 3.87 -23.20
N ILE A 388 -2.36 4.29 -22.57
CA ILE A 388 -2.34 4.77 -21.18
C ILE A 388 -3.34 3.99 -20.33
N HIS A 389 -2.95 3.65 -19.10
CA HIS A 389 -3.90 3.23 -18.08
C HIS A 389 -4.08 4.33 -17.05
N MET A 390 -5.32 4.76 -16.87
CA MET A 390 -5.74 5.72 -15.85
C MET A 390 -5.76 5.00 -14.51
N TYR A 391 -4.64 5.08 -13.80
CA TYR A 391 -4.41 4.34 -12.59
C TYR A 391 -5.04 5.04 -11.39
N ALA A 392 -6.10 4.44 -10.87
CA ALA A 392 -6.90 4.96 -9.76
C ALA A 392 -7.40 3.84 -8.85
N ASP A 393 -7.72 4.16 -7.60
CA ASP A 393 -8.43 3.20 -6.76
C ASP A 393 -9.86 2.98 -7.27
N LEU A 394 -10.49 4.05 -7.76
CA LEU A 394 -11.73 4.08 -8.53
C LEU A 394 -11.69 5.29 -9.48
N PHE A 395 -11.58 5.07 -10.79
CA PHE A 395 -11.44 6.18 -11.75
C PHE A 395 -12.71 7.04 -11.82
N THR A 396 -13.88 6.40 -11.85
CA THR A 396 -15.18 7.07 -12.02
C THR A 396 -15.80 7.55 -10.71
N VAL A 397 -14.98 7.73 -9.67
CA VAL A 397 -15.44 8.14 -8.33
C VAL A 397 -16.16 9.49 -8.34
N ASN A 398 -15.77 10.38 -9.25
CA ASN A 398 -16.35 11.70 -9.45
C ASN A 398 -16.70 11.85 -10.93
N ARG A 399 -18.00 11.90 -11.21
CA ARG A 399 -18.54 11.99 -12.57
C ARG A 399 -18.08 13.25 -13.29
N ASP A 400 -18.30 14.42 -12.69
CA ASP A 400 -18.00 15.72 -13.31
C ASP A 400 -16.52 15.84 -13.64
N HIS A 401 -15.66 15.28 -12.78
CA HIS A 401 -14.24 15.20 -13.03
C HIS A 401 -13.89 14.34 -14.26
N VAL A 402 -14.54 13.18 -14.44
CA VAL A 402 -14.33 12.33 -15.62
C VAL A 402 -14.85 13.00 -16.89
N ILE A 403 -16.00 13.68 -16.82
CA ILE A 403 -16.54 14.46 -17.95
C ILE A 403 -15.53 15.54 -18.36
N ALA A 404 -15.09 16.38 -17.41
CA ALA A 404 -14.12 17.44 -17.66
C ALA A 404 -12.81 16.90 -18.25
N PHE A 405 -12.33 15.74 -17.77
CA PHE A 405 -11.15 15.08 -18.34
C PHE A 405 -11.35 14.64 -19.80
N CYS A 406 -12.49 14.02 -20.11
CA CYS A 406 -12.79 13.59 -21.48
C CYS A 406 -12.97 14.78 -22.42
N GLU A 407 -13.64 15.84 -21.97
CA GLU A 407 -13.77 17.09 -22.71
C GLU A 407 -12.41 17.73 -22.97
N GLU A 408 -11.50 17.73 -21.99
CA GLU A 408 -10.17 18.29 -22.15
C GLU A 408 -9.31 17.51 -23.16
N ILE A 409 -9.41 16.18 -23.17
CA ILE A 409 -8.78 15.34 -24.21
C ILE A 409 -9.27 15.75 -25.60
N LEU A 410 -10.59 15.86 -25.77
CA LEU A 410 -11.21 16.19 -27.06
C LEU A 410 -10.87 17.62 -27.49
N ARG A 411 -10.89 18.57 -26.56
CA ARG A 411 -10.57 19.98 -26.80
C ARG A 411 -9.13 20.17 -27.27
N ARG A 412 -8.19 19.42 -26.68
CA ARG A 412 -6.76 19.45 -27.04
C ARG A 412 -6.39 18.51 -28.20
N ASP A 413 -7.34 17.73 -28.69
CA ASP A 413 -7.16 16.70 -29.71
C ASP A 413 -6.04 15.69 -29.39
N ILE A 414 -5.93 15.27 -28.12
CA ILE A 414 -4.89 14.35 -27.66
C ILE A 414 -5.16 12.94 -28.21
N LYS A 415 -4.27 12.45 -29.09
CA LYS A 415 -4.39 11.13 -29.73
C LYS A 415 -3.83 10.03 -28.83
N ILE A 416 -4.69 9.46 -27.99
CA ILE A 416 -4.36 8.33 -27.10
C ILE A 416 -5.44 7.25 -27.16
N LYS A 417 -5.04 6.03 -26.79
CA LYS A 417 -5.95 4.95 -26.38
C LYS A 417 -5.76 4.73 -24.90
N TRP A 418 -6.84 4.74 -24.14
CA TRP A 418 -6.73 4.57 -22.70
C TRP A 418 -7.70 3.56 -22.10
N THR A 419 -7.31 3.09 -20.93
CA THR A 419 -8.04 2.11 -20.14
C THR A 419 -8.17 2.60 -18.70
N CYS A 420 -9.14 2.11 -17.95
CA CYS A 420 -9.29 2.44 -16.53
C CYS A 420 -9.94 1.30 -15.75
N ASN A 421 -9.98 1.43 -14.42
CA ASN A 421 -10.79 0.56 -13.57
C ASN A 421 -12.00 1.31 -13.02
N SER A 422 -13.12 0.60 -12.90
CA SER A 422 -14.37 1.20 -12.43
C SER A 422 -15.23 0.23 -11.61
N ARG A 423 -16.24 0.80 -10.95
CA ARG A 423 -17.37 0.07 -10.39
C ARG A 423 -18.61 0.36 -11.22
N VAL A 424 -19.45 -0.66 -11.37
CA VAL A 424 -20.67 -0.60 -12.19
C VAL A 424 -21.72 0.38 -11.66
N ASP A 425 -21.65 0.76 -10.39
CA ASP A 425 -22.57 1.70 -9.72
C ASP A 425 -22.06 3.15 -9.67
N TYR A 426 -20.92 3.44 -10.31
CA TYR A 426 -20.32 4.79 -10.40
C TYR A 426 -20.29 5.31 -11.84
N VAL A 427 -21.22 4.85 -12.68
CA VAL A 427 -21.26 5.20 -14.10
C VAL A 427 -22.68 5.42 -14.59
N ASP A 428 -22.80 6.23 -15.64
CA ASP A 428 -24.01 6.37 -16.44
C ASP A 428 -23.68 6.36 -17.95
N GLU A 429 -24.73 6.30 -18.75
CA GLU A 429 -24.65 6.17 -20.21
C GLU A 429 -23.94 7.35 -20.88
N GLU A 430 -24.23 8.57 -20.42
CA GLU A 430 -23.65 9.79 -20.97
C GLU A 430 -22.13 9.81 -20.76
N MET A 431 -21.71 9.54 -19.52
CA MET A 431 -20.29 9.50 -19.17
C MET A 431 -19.56 8.41 -19.96
N LEU A 432 -20.10 7.20 -20.05
CA LEU A 432 -19.47 6.11 -20.82
C LEU A 432 -19.38 6.43 -22.32
N THR A 433 -20.43 7.03 -22.88
CA THR A 433 -20.43 7.49 -24.29
C THR A 433 -19.32 8.51 -24.53
N LEU A 434 -19.15 9.47 -23.62
CA LEU A 434 -18.10 10.47 -23.73
C LEU A 434 -16.70 9.86 -23.53
N MET A 435 -16.53 8.94 -22.58
CA MET A 435 -15.29 8.20 -22.37
C MET A 435 -14.86 7.47 -23.65
N GLY A 436 -15.80 6.78 -24.33
CA GLY A 436 -15.54 6.09 -25.59
C GLY A 436 -15.06 7.06 -26.69
N LYS A 437 -15.75 8.20 -26.85
CA LYS A 437 -15.34 9.26 -27.78
C LYS A 437 -13.95 9.82 -27.47
N ALA A 438 -13.60 9.96 -26.20
CA ALA A 438 -12.30 10.45 -25.74
C ALA A 438 -11.19 9.38 -25.79
N GLY A 439 -11.43 8.20 -26.38
CA GLY A 439 -10.41 7.17 -26.58
C GLY A 439 -10.33 6.09 -25.50
N CYS A 440 -11.28 6.05 -24.57
CA CYS A 440 -11.44 4.90 -23.68
C CYS A 440 -11.89 3.71 -24.53
N TRP A 441 -11.20 2.58 -24.41
CA TRP A 441 -11.55 1.39 -25.19
C TRP A 441 -11.65 0.12 -24.34
N PHE A 442 -11.24 0.18 -23.07
CA PHE A 442 -11.24 -0.96 -22.18
C PHE A 442 -11.46 -0.52 -20.72
N ILE A 443 -12.47 -1.08 -20.05
CA ILE A 443 -12.68 -0.86 -18.62
C ILE A 443 -12.63 -2.19 -17.88
N SER A 444 -11.86 -2.20 -16.79
CA SER A 444 -11.86 -3.30 -15.85
C SER A 444 -12.85 -3.05 -14.70
N TRP A 445 -13.83 -3.94 -14.57
CA TRP A 445 -14.96 -3.84 -13.66
C TRP A 445 -14.77 -4.75 -12.45
N GLY A 446 -14.77 -4.17 -11.25
CA GLY A 446 -14.85 -4.97 -10.02
C GLY A 446 -16.29 -5.43 -9.77
N ILE A 447 -16.65 -6.60 -10.32
CA ILE A 447 -17.99 -7.23 -10.19
C ILE A 447 -18.00 -8.11 -8.93
N GLU A 448 -16.93 -8.88 -8.73
CA GLU A 448 -16.69 -9.78 -7.59
C GLU A 448 -17.63 -10.97 -7.51
N SER A 449 -18.95 -10.75 -7.42
CA SER A 449 -19.94 -11.80 -7.24
C SER A 449 -21.27 -11.41 -7.90
N ALA A 450 -22.07 -12.40 -8.28
CA ALA A 450 -23.46 -12.17 -8.68
C ALA A 450 -24.39 -12.21 -7.46
N ASN A 451 -24.03 -12.93 -6.40
CA ASN A 451 -24.92 -13.15 -5.27
C ASN A 451 -25.08 -11.89 -4.40
N GLU A 452 -26.31 -11.39 -4.26
CA GLU A 452 -26.61 -10.14 -3.53
C GLU A 452 -26.18 -10.21 -2.05
N MET A 453 -26.35 -11.36 -1.40
CA MET A 453 -25.97 -11.52 0.01
C MET A 453 -24.46 -11.50 0.20
N VAL A 454 -23.70 -12.11 -0.72
CA VAL A 454 -22.23 -12.05 -0.75
C VAL A 454 -21.77 -10.60 -0.98
N LEU A 455 -22.33 -9.91 -1.97
CA LEU A 455 -22.01 -8.49 -2.25
C LEU A 455 -22.31 -7.57 -1.07
N LYS A 456 -23.44 -7.78 -0.38
CA LYS A 456 -23.82 -7.02 0.82
C LYS A 456 -22.86 -7.28 1.98
N ARG A 457 -22.50 -8.55 2.22
CA ARG A 457 -21.50 -8.92 3.25
C ARG A 457 -20.14 -8.30 2.98
N ALA A 458 -19.71 -8.27 1.72
CA ALA A 458 -18.48 -7.65 1.26
C ALA A 458 -18.51 -6.10 1.26
N ARG A 459 -19.68 -5.48 1.49
CA ARG A 459 -19.92 -4.03 1.35
C ARG A 459 -19.59 -3.51 -0.05
N LYS A 460 -19.89 -4.30 -1.08
CA LYS A 460 -19.89 -3.84 -2.47
C LYS A 460 -21.23 -3.17 -2.77
N GLY A 461 -22.34 -3.88 -2.57
CA GLY A 461 -23.68 -3.29 -2.45
C GLY A 461 -24.39 -2.84 -3.74
N TYR A 462 -23.84 -3.09 -4.92
CA TYR A 462 -24.57 -2.89 -6.18
C TYR A 462 -25.49 -4.09 -6.48
N LYS A 463 -26.51 -3.90 -7.32
CA LYS A 463 -27.40 -4.97 -7.80
C LYS A 463 -27.03 -5.45 -9.20
N LYS A 464 -27.27 -6.73 -9.51
CA LYS A 464 -26.95 -7.34 -10.82
C LYS A 464 -27.44 -6.49 -12.01
N GLU A 465 -28.64 -5.93 -11.92
CA GLU A 465 -29.21 -5.13 -13.01
C GLU A 465 -28.35 -3.89 -13.33
N GLN A 466 -27.70 -3.30 -12.31
CA GLN A 466 -26.76 -2.20 -12.50
C GLN A 466 -25.51 -2.65 -13.25
N ALA A 467 -24.96 -3.83 -12.94
CA ALA A 467 -23.83 -4.39 -13.67
C ALA A 467 -24.19 -4.66 -15.14
N PHE A 468 -25.32 -5.32 -15.38
CA PHE A 468 -25.77 -5.59 -16.75
C PHE A 468 -25.96 -4.29 -17.55
N LYS A 469 -26.60 -3.28 -16.95
CA LYS A 469 -26.85 -1.98 -17.58
C LYS A 469 -25.55 -1.24 -17.90
N ALA A 470 -24.63 -1.15 -16.92
CA ALA A 470 -23.34 -0.47 -17.07
C ALA A 470 -22.49 -1.09 -18.19
N LEU A 471 -22.40 -2.41 -18.23
CA LEU A 471 -21.60 -3.11 -19.24
C LEU A 471 -22.24 -3.00 -20.63
N LYS A 472 -23.57 -2.98 -20.73
CA LYS A 472 -24.28 -2.73 -21.99
C LYS A 472 -24.01 -1.32 -22.53
N TRP A 473 -24.07 -0.30 -21.68
CA TRP A 473 -23.72 1.08 -22.05
C TRP A 473 -22.26 1.20 -22.50
N SER A 474 -21.34 0.59 -21.75
CA SER A 474 -19.92 0.53 -22.09
C SER A 474 -19.71 -0.07 -23.49
N LYS A 475 -20.36 -1.20 -23.79
CA LYS A 475 -20.26 -1.85 -25.11
C LYS A 475 -20.84 -0.98 -26.22
N ALA A 476 -21.97 -0.32 -25.98
CA ALA A 476 -22.57 0.61 -26.93
C ALA A 476 -21.68 1.83 -27.22
N ALA A 477 -20.87 2.26 -26.24
CA ALA A 477 -19.87 3.30 -26.41
C ALA A 477 -18.58 2.85 -27.12
N GLY A 478 -18.50 1.59 -27.56
CA GLY A 478 -17.31 1.02 -28.19
C GLY A 478 -16.21 0.62 -27.19
N ILE A 479 -16.56 0.51 -25.90
CA ILE A 479 -15.64 0.15 -24.82
C ILE A 479 -15.80 -1.34 -24.50
N ASN A 480 -14.69 -2.06 -24.46
CA ASN A 480 -14.65 -3.46 -24.07
C ASN A 480 -14.67 -3.62 -22.54
N ASN A 481 -15.23 -4.74 -22.08
CA ASN A 481 -15.48 -4.99 -20.67
C ASN A 481 -14.64 -6.15 -20.14
N TRP A 482 -13.84 -5.89 -19.10
CA TRP A 482 -13.12 -6.92 -18.35
C TRP A 482 -13.68 -7.04 -16.94
N GLY A 483 -14.43 -8.11 -16.69
CA GLY A 483 -15.01 -8.40 -15.38
C GLY A 483 -14.02 -9.13 -14.47
N TYR A 484 -13.78 -8.57 -13.29
CA TYR A 484 -13.13 -9.26 -12.18
C TYR A 484 -14.19 -9.86 -11.26
N PHE A 485 -13.98 -11.13 -10.92
CA PHE A 485 -14.76 -11.93 -9.99
C PHE A 485 -13.83 -12.41 -8.86
N ILE A 486 -14.38 -12.67 -7.68
CA ILE A 486 -13.66 -13.24 -6.55
C ILE A 486 -14.43 -14.47 -6.12
N ILE A 487 -13.78 -15.63 -6.23
CA ILE A 487 -14.29 -16.88 -5.68
C ILE A 487 -13.72 -17.09 -4.27
N GLY A 488 -14.57 -17.49 -3.33
CA GLY A 488 -14.22 -17.76 -1.94
C GLY A 488 -14.41 -16.56 -1.00
N LEU A 489 -15.30 -15.62 -1.34
CA LEU A 489 -15.63 -14.54 -0.41
C LEU A 489 -16.30 -15.08 0.87
N PRO A 490 -16.14 -14.43 2.03
CA PRO A 490 -16.74 -14.90 3.28
C PRO A 490 -18.26 -15.11 3.17
N GLY A 491 -18.67 -16.37 3.33
CA GLY A 491 -20.07 -16.80 3.28
C GLY A 491 -20.59 -17.13 1.89
N GLU A 492 -19.70 -17.31 0.92
CA GLU A 492 -19.99 -17.87 -0.41
C GLU A 492 -20.12 -19.40 -0.33
N THR A 493 -21.08 -19.97 -1.06
CA THR A 493 -21.34 -21.42 -1.22
C THR A 493 -21.10 -21.86 -2.66
N GLU A 494 -21.00 -23.17 -2.89
CA GLU A 494 -20.83 -23.71 -4.25
C GLU A 494 -21.97 -23.25 -5.19
N GLU A 495 -23.20 -23.18 -4.71
CA GLU A 495 -24.34 -22.70 -5.48
C GLU A 495 -24.17 -21.23 -5.89
N SER A 496 -23.72 -20.37 -4.96
CA SER A 496 -23.48 -18.94 -5.26
C SER A 496 -22.27 -18.72 -6.17
N ILE A 497 -21.29 -19.63 -6.15
CA ILE A 497 -20.17 -19.64 -7.11
C ILE A 497 -20.70 -19.98 -8.49
N GLN A 498 -21.52 -21.03 -8.63
CA GLN A 498 -22.13 -21.40 -9.92
C GLN A 498 -23.05 -20.30 -10.45
N GLU A 499 -23.82 -19.64 -9.57
CA GLU A 499 -24.61 -18.45 -9.91
C GLU A 499 -23.73 -17.34 -10.49
N THR A 500 -22.58 -17.07 -9.88
CA THR A 500 -21.63 -16.06 -10.34
C THR A 500 -21.01 -16.41 -11.69
N ILE A 501 -20.64 -17.68 -11.88
CA ILE A 501 -20.11 -18.19 -13.16
C ILE A 501 -21.18 -18.09 -14.25
N ALA A 502 -22.42 -18.51 -13.99
CA ALA A 502 -23.52 -18.42 -14.94
C ALA A 502 -23.78 -16.96 -15.34
N TYR A 503 -23.89 -16.07 -14.36
CA TYR A 503 -24.11 -14.65 -14.60
C TYR A 503 -22.97 -13.99 -15.41
N SER A 504 -21.71 -14.40 -15.19
CA SER A 504 -20.58 -13.89 -15.98
C SER A 504 -20.74 -14.16 -17.49
N LYS A 505 -21.42 -15.25 -17.88
CA LYS A 505 -21.66 -15.62 -19.28
C LYS A 505 -22.81 -14.84 -19.91
N GLU A 506 -23.70 -14.29 -19.08
CA GLU A 506 -24.84 -13.45 -19.53
C GLU A 506 -24.42 -11.98 -19.74
N LEU A 507 -23.42 -11.53 -19.01
CA LEU A 507 -22.89 -10.18 -19.12
C LEU A 507 -22.17 -9.97 -20.47
N PRO A 508 -22.23 -8.75 -21.05
CA PRO A 508 -21.49 -8.44 -22.28
C PRO A 508 -20.00 -8.18 -21.97
N LEU A 509 -19.33 -9.22 -21.49
CA LEU A 509 -17.90 -9.25 -21.16
C LEU A 509 -17.07 -9.66 -22.36
N ASP A 510 -15.92 -9.00 -22.52
CA ASP A 510 -14.86 -9.43 -23.43
C ASP A 510 -13.87 -10.36 -22.70
N ILE A 511 -13.67 -10.14 -21.39
CA ILE A 511 -12.85 -10.98 -20.52
C ILE A 511 -13.53 -11.15 -19.17
N ALA A 512 -13.56 -12.38 -18.65
CA ALA A 512 -13.87 -12.68 -17.26
C ALA A 512 -12.62 -13.24 -16.57
N LEU A 513 -12.22 -12.65 -15.44
CA LEU A 513 -11.15 -13.17 -14.58
C LEU A 513 -11.74 -13.52 -13.21
N PHE A 514 -11.55 -14.78 -12.81
CA PHE A 514 -11.94 -15.33 -11.52
C PHE A 514 -10.75 -15.49 -10.58
#